data_AF-A0A960DCB7-F1
#
_entry.id   AF-A0A960DCB7-F1
#
_cell.length_a   1.000
_cell.length_b   1.000
_cell.length_c   1.000
_cell.angle_alpha   90.00
_cell.angle_beta   90.00
_cell.angle_gamma   90.00
#
_symmetry.space_group_name_H-M   'P 1'
#
loop_
_entity.id
_entity.type
_entity.pdbx_description
1 polymer ?
#
loop_
_entity_poly.entity_id
_entity_poly.type
_entity_poly.pdbx_seq_one_letter_code
_entity_poly.pdbx_strand_id
1 'polypeptide(L)'
;MSQLNGKVALVTGASAGLGATTARLFAERGARVFGIARDASRMAEVFADIPDGTFTSVDISSREACEQAVSDCVDEFGQLDILTNIAGFHRMRHTTTMTDHDWDTDLAVNLNGPFYLCRAALPHLLETGGNIVNVTSIAGVEGEVYSAGYCAAKHGLIGLTRALAVEFTKQRLRVNAICPGGMPTAQTTEFQAPENADWDLIMRI
;
A
#
# COMPACT_ATOMS: atom_id res chain seq x y z
N MET A 1 -18.26 -10.83 12.97
CA MET A 1 -17.12 -10.13 12.31
C MET A 1 -16.41 -9.28 13.35
N SER A 2 -15.09 -9.10 13.24
CA SER A 2 -14.29 -8.33 14.21
C SER A 2 -14.62 -6.83 14.17
N GLN A 3 -14.64 -6.20 15.36
CA GLN A 3 -14.80 -4.76 15.55
C GLN A 3 -13.43 -4.08 15.69
N LEU A 4 -13.30 -2.83 15.25
CA LEU A 4 -12.08 -2.01 15.32
C LEU A 4 -12.26 -0.76 16.21
N ASN A 5 -13.26 -0.77 17.10
CA ASN A 5 -13.54 0.33 18.02
C ASN A 5 -12.28 0.78 18.78
N GLY A 6 -12.00 2.09 18.73
CA GLY A 6 -10.87 2.69 19.42
C GLY A 6 -9.51 2.40 18.78
N LYS A 7 -9.47 1.83 17.57
CA LYS A 7 -8.24 1.63 16.79
C LYS A 7 -8.01 2.80 15.83
N VAL A 8 -6.74 3.09 15.58
CA VAL A 8 -6.30 4.07 14.58
C VAL A 8 -5.63 3.35 13.42
N ALA A 9 -6.09 3.64 12.20
CA ALA A 9 -5.56 3.03 10.99
C ALA A 9 -5.02 4.08 10.02
N LEU A 10 -3.75 3.91 9.63
CA LEU A 10 -3.14 4.63 8.51
C LEU A 10 -3.35 3.82 7.22
N VAL A 11 -4.06 4.40 6.26
CA VAL A 11 -4.44 3.77 5.00
C VAL A 11 -3.83 4.52 3.82
N THR A 12 -2.92 3.86 3.11
CA THR A 12 -2.32 4.42 1.90
C THR A 12 -3.18 4.14 0.67
N GLY A 13 -3.02 4.94 -0.40
CA GLY A 13 -3.82 4.77 -1.62
C GLY A 13 -5.31 5.07 -1.39
N ALA A 14 -5.63 5.86 -0.36
CA ALA A 14 -6.99 6.04 0.13
C ALA A 14 -7.89 6.89 -0.79
N SER A 15 -7.37 7.43 -1.89
CA SER A 15 -8.14 8.23 -2.85
C SER A 15 -9.02 7.41 -3.81
N ALA A 16 -8.81 6.09 -3.92
CA ALA A 16 -9.53 5.25 -4.87
C ALA A 16 -9.46 3.76 -4.53
N GLY A 17 -10.29 2.96 -5.24
CA GLY A 17 -10.17 1.50 -5.30
C GLY A 17 -10.10 0.84 -3.93
N LEU A 18 -9.18 -0.12 -3.78
CA LEU A 18 -9.01 -0.91 -2.56
C LEU A 18 -8.70 -0.04 -1.33
N GLY A 19 -7.94 1.06 -1.49
CA GLY A 19 -7.61 1.95 -0.39
C GLY A 19 -8.83 2.69 0.13
N ALA A 20 -9.62 3.29 -0.76
CA ALA A 20 -10.87 3.97 -0.39
C ALA A 20 -11.89 2.99 0.24
N THR A 21 -12.05 1.79 -0.33
CA THR A 21 -12.92 0.76 0.24
C THR A 21 -12.43 0.31 1.63
N THR A 22 -11.12 0.15 1.82
CA THR A 22 -10.54 -0.23 3.11
C THR A 22 -10.76 0.87 4.15
N ALA A 23 -10.55 2.13 3.79
CA ALA A 23 -10.77 3.27 4.68
C ALA A 23 -12.23 3.35 5.16
N ARG A 24 -13.19 3.25 4.23
CA ARG A 24 -14.63 3.23 4.56
C ARG A 24 -14.99 2.04 5.45
N LEU A 25 -14.54 0.84 5.10
CA LEU A 25 -14.81 -0.37 5.87
C LEU A 25 -14.20 -0.30 7.29
N PHE A 26 -13.02 0.27 7.44
CA PHE A 26 -12.40 0.42 8.77
C PHE A 26 -13.19 1.39 9.65
N ALA A 27 -13.65 2.51 9.10
CA ALA A 27 -14.50 3.47 9.80
C ALA A 27 -15.87 2.89 10.15
N GLU A 28 -16.51 2.15 9.24
CA GLU A 28 -17.75 1.40 9.52
C GLU A 28 -17.60 0.39 10.67
N ARG A 29 -16.37 -0.07 10.92
CA ARG A 29 -16.02 -0.98 12.03
C ARG A 29 -15.52 -0.25 13.28
N GLY A 30 -15.61 1.08 13.31
CA GLY A 30 -15.29 1.92 14.47
C GLY A 30 -13.82 2.34 14.63
N ALA A 31 -12.99 2.15 13.60
CA ALA A 31 -11.64 2.71 13.59
C ALA A 31 -11.68 4.20 13.22
N ARG A 32 -10.77 4.98 13.80
CA ARG A 32 -10.40 6.31 13.27
C ARG A 32 -9.39 6.11 12.14
N VAL A 33 -9.59 6.77 11.01
CA VAL A 33 -8.82 6.49 9.79
C VAL A 33 -8.05 7.74 9.36
N PHE A 34 -6.74 7.57 9.18
CA PHE A 34 -5.86 8.54 8.53
C PHE A 34 -5.57 8.07 7.10
N GLY A 35 -6.04 8.79 6.09
CA GLY A 35 -5.80 8.47 4.68
C GLY A 35 -4.60 9.20 4.10
N ILE A 36 -3.81 8.50 3.28
CA ILE A 36 -2.78 9.16 2.46
C ILE A 36 -2.84 8.70 1.00
N ALA A 37 -2.72 9.66 0.09
CA ALA A 37 -2.58 9.47 -1.35
C ALA A 37 -2.11 10.79 -1.98
N ARG A 38 -1.74 10.81 -3.27
CA ARG A 38 -1.32 12.05 -3.95
C ARG A 38 -2.48 12.97 -4.30
N ASP A 39 -3.64 12.41 -4.63
CA ASP A 39 -4.80 13.14 -5.13
C ASP A 39 -5.67 13.63 -3.96
N ALA A 40 -5.45 14.88 -3.55
CA ALA A 40 -6.17 15.51 -2.45
C ALA A 40 -7.67 15.71 -2.75
N SER A 41 -8.03 16.01 -4.00
CA SER A 41 -9.42 16.23 -4.40
C SER A 41 -10.22 14.94 -4.29
N ARG A 42 -9.70 13.83 -4.80
CA ARG A 42 -10.34 12.52 -4.66
C ARG A 42 -10.38 12.04 -3.21
N MET A 43 -9.36 12.33 -2.41
CA MET A 43 -9.43 12.03 -0.96
C MET A 43 -10.53 12.83 -0.28
N ALA A 44 -10.71 14.11 -0.61
CA ALA A 44 -11.78 14.92 -0.04
C ALA A 44 -13.17 14.32 -0.33
N GLU A 45 -13.39 13.81 -1.55
CA GLU A 45 -14.62 13.08 -1.90
C GLU A 45 -14.77 11.77 -1.12
N VAL A 46 -13.69 10.99 -0.95
CA VAL A 46 -13.75 9.72 -0.22
C VAL A 46 -14.00 9.94 1.28
N PHE A 47 -13.33 10.91 1.89
CA PHE A 47 -13.37 11.17 3.32
C PHE A 47 -14.59 11.99 3.76
N ALA A 48 -15.35 12.55 2.82
CA ALA A 48 -16.63 13.20 3.12
C ALA A 48 -17.62 12.28 3.85
N ASP A 49 -17.58 10.96 3.60
CA ASP A 49 -18.44 9.98 4.27
C ASP A 49 -17.70 9.09 5.28
N ILE A 50 -16.50 9.48 5.73
CA ILE A 50 -15.73 8.74 6.74
C ILE A 50 -15.79 9.54 8.06
N PRO A 51 -16.66 9.16 9.01
CA PRO A 51 -16.75 9.83 10.31
C PRO A 51 -15.41 9.77 11.04
N ASP A 52 -14.99 10.92 11.60
CA ASP A 52 -13.71 11.07 12.32
C ASP A 52 -12.48 10.61 11.51
N GLY A 53 -12.60 10.59 10.18
CA GLY A 53 -11.51 10.34 9.25
C GLY A 53 -10.82 11.64 8.85
N THR A 54 -9.50 11.62 8.79
CA THR A 54 -8.70 12.71 8.23
C THR A 54 -7.77 12.19 7.13
N PHE A 55 -7.24 13.08 6.30
CA PHE A 55 -6.31 12.68 5.25
C PHE A 55 -5.26 13.76 4.98
N THR A 56 -4.17 13.36 4.33
CA THR A 56 -3.11 14.27 3.86
C THR A 56 -2.55 13.81 2.52
N SER A 57 -2.19 14.78 1.67
CA SER A 57 -1.55 14.47 0.38
C SER A 57 -0.11 14.05 0.58
N VAL A 58 0.24 12.84 0.14
CA VAL A 58 1.56 12.24 0.33
C VAL A 58 1.98 11.48 -0.92
N ASP A 59 3.20 11.74 -1.38
CA ASP A 59 3.92 10.86 -2.30
C ASP A 59 4.81 9.90 -1.50
N ILE A 60 4.43 8.63 -1.48
CA ILE A 60 5.14 7.61 -0.70
C ILE A 60 6.50 7.22 -1.28
N SER A 61 6.88 7.73 -2.45
CA SER A 61 8.25 7.57 -2.96
C SER A 61 9.28 8.41 -2.19
N SER A 62 8.83 9.44 -1.45
CA SER A 62 9.68 10.23 -0.56
C SER A 62 9.72 9.63 0.83
N ARG A 63 10.94 9.38 1.32
CA ARG A 63 11.20 8.93 2.68
C ARG A 63 10.67 9.92 3.71
N GLU A 64 11.01 11.20 3.54
CA GLU A 64 10.67 12.28 4.46
C GLU A 64 9.16 12.47 4.52
N ALA A 65 8.47 12.39 3.37
CA ALA A 65 7.02 12.47 3.32
C ALA A 65 6.34 11.28 4.03
N CYS A 66 6.90 10.07 3.91
CA CYS A 66 6.41 8.90 4.65
C CYS A 66 6.59 9.04 6.17
N GLU A 67 7.76 9.52 6.60
CA GLU A 67 8.06 9.75 8.01
C GLU A 67 7.12 10.82 8.60
N GLN A 68 6.91 11.93 7.89
CA GLN A 68 5.97 12.97 8.29
C GLN A 68 4.53 12.47 8.36
N ALA A 69 4.07 11.70 7.37
CA ALA A 69 2.71 11.18 7.35
C ALA A 69 2.38 10.27 8.55
N VAL A 70 3.35 9.49 9.03
CA VAL A 70 3.19 8.71 10.25
C VAL A 70 3.13 9.61 11.48
N SER A 71 3.99 10.64 11.55
CA SER A 71 3.94 11.64 12.63
C SER A 71 2.57 12.31 12.68
N ASP A 72 2.08 12.82 11.56
CA ASP A 72 0.80 13.52 11.46
C ASP A 72 -0.36 12.62 11.92
N CYS A 73 -0.33 11.33 11.56
CA CYS A 73 -1.33 10.36 12.01
C CYS A 73 -1.30 10.16 13.53
N VAL A 74 -0.11 10.09 14.13
CA VAL A 74 0.05 9.91 15.57
C VAL A 74 -0.30 11.20 16.31
N ASP A 75 0.07 12.36 15.79
CA ASP A 75 -0.23 13.67 16.37
C ASP A 75 -1.75 13.94 16.38
N GLU A 76 -2.44 13.57 15.30
CA GLU A 76 -3.90 13.69 15.21
C GLU A 76 -4.64 12.79 16.20
N PHE A 77 -4.26 11.50 16.27
CA PHE A 77 -5.07 10.50 16.95
C PHE A 77 -4.50 9.98 18.27
N GLY A 78 -3.26 10.35 18.60
CA GLY A 78 -2.50 9.97 19.79
C GLY A 78 -1.89 8.57 19.77
N GLN A 79 -2.13 7.78 18.71
CA GLN A 79 -1.66 6.40 18.59
C GLN A 79 -1.72 5.91 17.13
N LEU A 80 -1.09 4.77 16.85
CA LEU A 80 -1.25 4.03 15.59
C LEU A 80 -1.36 2.53 15.88
N ASP A 81 -2.44 1.89 15.41
CA ASP A 81 -2.70 0.46 15.62
C ASP A 81 -2.58 -0.37 14.35
N ILE A 82 -2.83 0.23 13.18
CA ILE A 82 -2.91 -0.48 11.91
C ILE A 82 -2.25 0.35 10.82
N LEU A 83 -1.26 -0.21 10.13
CA LEU A 83 -0.73 0.33 8.88
C LEU A 83 -1.18 -0.55 7.71
N THR A 84 -1.74 0.06 6.67
CA THR A 84 -2.06 -0.63 5.41
C THR A 84 -1.34 0.00 4.23
N ASN A 85 -0.37 -0.75 3.69
CA ASN A 85 0.40 -0.37 2.49
C ASN A 85 -0.34 -0.89 1.26
N ILE A 86 -1.32 -0.11 0.79
CA ILE A 86 -2.19 -0.39 -0.36
C ILE A 86 -1.75 0.43 -1.59
N ALA A 87 -1.18 1.62 -1.39
CA ALA A 87 -0.66 2.44 -2.48
C ALA A 87 0.34 1.66 -3.34
N GLY A 88 0.17 1.77 -4.65
CA GLY A 88 0.96 1.08 -5.64
C GLY A 88 0.50 1.46 -7.03
N PHE A 89 1.29 1.11 -8.02
CA PHE A 89 0.91 1.22 -9.42
C PHE A 89 1.59 0.12 -10.20
N HIS A 90 1.05 -0.17 -11.38
CA HIS A 90 1.58 -1.18 -12.29
C HIS A 90 1.53 -0.64 -13.70
N ARG A 91 2.64 -0.77 -14.43
CA ARG A 91 2.74 -0.40 -15.83
C ARG A 91 3.57 -1.43 -16.57
N MET A 92 2.96 -2.08 -17.56
CA MET A 92 3.64 -3.08 -18.38
C MET A 92 4.59 -2.41 -19.38
N ARG A 93 5.80 -2.95 -19.51
CA ARG A 93 6.87 -2.49 -20.39
C ARG A 93 7.69 -3.68 -20.89
N HIS A 94 8.16 -3.63 -22.14
CA HIS A 94 9.21 -4.54 -22.59
C HIS A 94 10.48 -4.27 -21.78
N THR A 95 11.08 -5.31 -21.22
CA THR A 95 12.28 -5.16 -20.36
C THR A 95 13.45 -4.53 -21.12
N THR A 96 13.58 -4.79 -22.43
CA THR A 96 14.63 -4.24 -23.29
C THR A 96 14.52 -2.73 -23.50
N THR A 97 13.35 -2.13 -23.26
CA THR A 97 13.10 -0.69 -23.42
C THR A 97 12.81 0.01 -22.11
N MET A 98 12.87 -0.72 -20.99
CA MET A 98 12.66 -0.18 -19.66
C MET A 98 13.88 0.65 -19.26
N THR A 99 13.65 1.91 -18.88
CA THR A 99 14.74 2.80 -18.45
C THR A 99 15.09 2.58 -16.99
N ASP A 100 16.29 3.01 -16.56
CA ASP A 100 16.67 3.03 -15.14
C ASP A 100 15.67 3.86 -14.31
N HIS A 101 15.16 4.96 -14.88
CA HIS A 101 14.13 5.76 -14.23
C HIS A 101 12.80 5.00 -14.05
N ASP A 102 12.38 4.21 -15.03
CA ASP A 102 11.19 3.34 -14.89
C ASP A 102 11.41 2.31 -13.77
N TRP A 103 12.58 1.68 -13.73
CA TRP A 103 12.97 0.73 -12.68
C TRP A 103 12.90 1.38 -11.29
N ASP A 104 13.55 2.53 -11.14
CA ASP A 104 13.61 3.26 -9.88
C ASP A 104 12.21 3.69 -9.43
N THR A 105 11.36 4.13 -10.36
CA THR A 105 9.97 4.51 -10.05
C THR A 105 9.13 3.32 -9.59
N ASP A 106 9.23 2.18 -10.28
CA ASP A 106 8.52 0.95 -9.91
C ASP A 106 8.91 0.52 -8.48
N LEU A 107 10.21 0.52 -8.15
CA LEU A 107 10.71 0.19 -6.80
C LEU A 107 10.35 1.25 -5.75
N ALA A 108 10.47 2.54 -6.09
CA ALA A 108 10.25 3.63 -5.15
C ALA A 108 8.85 3.60 -4.55
N VAL A 109 7.83 3.37 -5.38
CA VAL A 109 6.44 3.33 -4.90
C VAL A 109 6.06 1.94 -4.37
N ASN A 110 6.39 0.85 -5.09
CA ASN A 110 5.87 -0.47 -4.75
C ASN A 110 6.67 -1.22 -3.67
N LEU A 111 7.88 -0.76 -3.33
CA LEU A 111 8.74 -1.39 -2.32
C LEU A 111 9.28 -0.38 -1.29
N ASN A 112 9.94 0.69 -1.75
CA ASN A 112 10.61 1.63 -0.83
C ASN A 112 9.59 2.40 0.02
N GLY A 113 8.49 2.88 -0.56
CA GLY A 113 7.42 3.55 0.18
C GLY A 113 6.85 2.69 1.32
N PRO A 114 6.37 1.46 1.05
CA PRO A 114 5.98 0.53 2.11
C PRO A 114 7.06 0.32 3.16
N PHE A 115 8.35 0.25 2.78
CA PHE A 115 9.44 0.14 3.74
C PHE A 115 9.58 1.39 4.62
N TYR A 116 9.55 2.59 4.04
CA TYR A 116 9.65 3.85 4.79
C TYR A 116 8.50 4.00 5.79
N LEU A 117 7.27 3.72 5.35
CA LEU A 117 6.09 3.73 6.21
C LEU A 117 6.16 2.68 7.31
N CYS A 118 6.57 1.45 7.00
CA CYS A 118 6.80 0.42 8.02
C CYS A 118 7.80 0.90 9.06
N ARG A 119 8.97 1.40 8.62
CA ARG A 119 10.04 1.84 9.53
C ARG A 119 9.57 2.98 10.45
N ALA A 120 8.86 3.96 9.92
CA ALA A 120 8.33 5.07 10.70
C ALA A 120 7.21 4.62 11.67
N ALA A 121 6.34 3.69 11.25
CA ALA A 121 5.21 3.22 12.05
C ALA A 121 5.59 2.23 13.17
N LEU A 122 6.70 1.50 13.01
CA LEU A 122 7.10 0.41 13.91
C LEU A 122 7.13 0.80 15.40
N PRO A 123 7.73 1.92 15.83
CA PRO A 123 7.74 2.31 17.24
C PRO A 123 6.33 2.38 17.84
N HIS A 124 5.40 3.03 17.13
CA HIS A 124 4.02 3.22 17.58
C HIS A 124 3.20 1.92 17.54
N LEU A 125 3.40 1.10 16.51
CA LEU A 125 2.72 -0.19 16.38
C LEU A 125 3.19 -1.19 17.46
N LEU A 126 4.45 -1.10 17.89
CA LEU A 126 4.96 -1.95 18.97
C LEU A 126 4.38 -1.58 20.34
N GLU A 127 4.12 -0.29 20.58
CA GLU A 127 3.44 0.19 21.80
C GLU A 127 1.99 -0.32 21.89
N THR A 128 1.25 -0.29 20.77
CA THR A 128 -0.16 -0.66 20.72
C THR A 128 -0.41 -2.17 20.54
N GLY A 129 0.63 -2.93 20.18
CA GLY A 129 0.47 -4.31 19.72
C GLY A 129 -0.30 -4.40 18.39
N GLY A 130 0.10 -3.55 17.44
CA GLY A 130 -0.57 -3.26 16.20
C GLY A 130 -0.36 -4.28 15.08
N ASN A 131 -0.74 -3.87 13.87
CA ASN A 131 -0.74 -4.71 12.68
C ASN A 131 -0.24 -3.95 11.45
N ILE A 132 0.51 -4.63 10.59
CA ILE A 132 0.87 -4.17 9.25
C ILE A 132 0.25 -5.12 8.23
N VAL A 133 -0.42 -4.55 7.23
CA VAL A 133 -0.91 -5.29 6.06
C VAL A 133 -0.32 -4.68 4.80
N ASN A 134 0.48 -5.47 4.08
CA ASN A 134 1.07 -5.10 2.81
C ASN A 134 0.24 -5.67 1.66
N VAL A 135 -0.23 -4.80 0.76
CA VAL A 135 -0.90 -5.25 -0.47
C VAL A 135 0.15 -5.48 -1.55
N THR A 136 0.37 -6.75 -1.82
CA THR A 136 1.33 -7.21 -2.81
C THR A 136 0.62 -7.40 -4.15
N SER A 137 0.79 -8.55 -4.80
CA SER A 137 0.11 -8.99 -6.01
C SER A 137 0.38 -10.48 -6.17
N ILE A 138 -0.39 -11.19 -7.00
CA ILE A 138 0.02 -12.50 -7.54
C ILE A 138 1.41 -12.41 -8.20
N ALA A 139 1.74 -11.28 -8.83
CA ALA A 139 3.07 -10.95 -9.35
C ALA A 139 4.19 -10.87 -8.29
N GLY A 140 3.84 -10.95 -7.01
CA GLY A 140 4.78 -11.10 -5.90
C GLY A 140 5.18 -12.55 -5.60
N VAL A 141 4.44 -13.52 -6.13
CA VAL A 141 4.69 -14.97 -5.93
C VAL A 141 4.92 -15.71 -7.24
N GLU A 142 4.67 -15.08 -8.39
CA GLU A 142 4.93 -15.62 -9.72
C GLU A 142 5.43 -14.54 -10.69
N GLY A 143 5.92 -14.95 -11.85
CA GLY A 143 6.36 -14.03 -12.89
C GLY A 143 5.19 -13.53 -13.74
N GLU A 144 5.12 -12.21 -13.93
CA GLU A 144 4.16 -11.58 -14.83
C GLU A 144 4.89 -10.95 -16.04
N VAL A 145 4.35 -11.21 -17.23
CA VAL A 145 4.95 -10.76 -18.49
C VAL A 145 4.95 -9.22 -18.55
N TYR A 146 6.00 -8.64 -19.14
CA TYR A 146 6.20 -7.20 -19.25
C TYR A 146 6.23 -6.44 -17.92
N SER A 147 6.42 -7.12 -16.80
CA SER A 147 6.24 -6.54 -15.47
C SER A 147 7.46 -6.70 -14.58
N ALA A 148 8.67 -6.70 -15.16
CA ALA A 148 9.92 -7.03 -14.46
C ALA A 148 10.15 -6.20 -13.18
N GLY A 149 10.07 -4.86 -13.27
CA GLY A 149 10.23 -3.96 -12.12
C GLY A 149 9.15 -4.15 -11.06
N TYR A 150 7.89 -4.25 -11.51
CA TYR A 150 6.75 -4.51 -10.64
C TYR A 150 6.85 -5.86 -9.91
N CYS A 151 7.19 -6.94 -10.62
CA CYS A 151 7.40 -8.27 -10.03
C CYS A 151 8.52 -8.25 -9.00
N ALA A 152 9.66 -7.62 -9.33
CA ALA A 152 10.78 -7.48 -8.41
C ALA A 152 10.37 -6.73 -7.14
N ALA A 153 9.64 -5.62 -7.27
CA ALA A 153 9.13 -4.85 -6.14
C ALA A 153 8.16 -5.68 -5.27
N LYS A 154 7.19 -6.37 -5.88
CA LYS A 154 6.17 -7.15 -5.15
C LYS A 154 6.72 -8.41 -4.50
N HIS A 155 7.70 -9.07 -5.12
CA HIS A 155 8.48 -10.14 -4.46
C HIS A 155 9.29 -9.57 -3.28
N GLY A 156 9.94 -8.42 -3.47
CA GLY A 156 10.66 -7.72 -2.41
C GLY A 156 9.75 -7.37 -1.23
N LEU A 157 8.51 -6.94 -1.49
CA LEU A 157 7.53 -6.61 -0.45
C LEU A 157 7.09 -7.85 0.33
N ILE A 158 6.99 -9.03 -0.31
CA ILE A 158 6.79 -10.30 0.40
C ILE A 158 7.99 -10.65 1.27
N GLY A 159 9.21 -10.47 0.74
CA GLY A 159 10.44 -10.63 1.50
C GLY A 159 10.47 -9.74 2.75
N LEU A 160 10.17 -8.45 2.59
CA LEU A 160 10.07 -7.47 3.68
C LEU A 160 9.02 -7.89 4.70
N THR A 161 7.82 -8.29 4.24
CA THR A 161 6.73 -8.75 5.11
C THR A 161 7.18 -9.92 5.99
N ARG A 162 7.83 -10.93 5.39
CA ARG A 162 8.32 -12.11 6.11
C ARG A 162 9.43 -11.74 7.10
N ALA A 163 10.36 -10.89 6.70
CA ALA A 163 11.45 -10.44 7.56
C ALA A 163 10.90 -9.75 8.82
N LEU A 164 10.02 -8.77 8.65
CA LEU A 164 9.41 -8.05 9.78
C LEU A 164 8.55 -8.97 10.67
N ALA A 165 7.78 -9.89 10.07
CA ALA A 165 6.97 -10.84 10.84
C ALA A 165 7.84 -11.73 11.75
N VAL A 166 8.98 -12.23 11.24
CA VAL A 166 9.91 -13.06 12.00
C VAL A 166 10.64 -12.24 13.06
N GLU A 167 11.12 -11.04 12.71
CA GLU A 167 11.82 -10.14 13.63
C GLU A 167 10.98 -9.82 14.87
N PHE A 168 9.69 -9.54 14.69
CA PHE A 168 8.79 -9.12 15.76
C PHE A 168 7.92 -10.23 16.34
N THR A 169 8.24 -11.51 16.09
CA THR A 169 7.43 -12.67 16.54
C THR A 169 7.24 -12.75 18.06
N LYS A 170 8.18 -12.22 18.86
CA LYS A 170 8.08 -12.23 20.33
C LYS A 170 7.40 -10.97 20.89
N GLN A 171 7.12 -10.00 20.03
CA GLN A 171 6.44 -8.76 20.34
C GLN A 171 4.98 -8.87 19.88
N ARG A 172 4.13 -7.93 20.28
CA ARG A 172 2.70 -7.96 19.95
C ARG A 172 2.39 -7.37 18.57
N LEU A 173 3.32 -7.46 17.62
CA LEU A 173 3.14 -6.96 16.26
C LEU A 173 2.85 -8.13 15.30
N ARG A 174 1.88 -7.95 14.41
CA ARG A 174 1.67 -8.88 13.29
C ARG A 174 1.89 -8.18 11.96
N VAL A 175 2.62 -8.83 11.06
CA VAL A 175 2.88 -8.31 9.71
C VAL A 175 2.44 -9.36 8.70
N ASN A 176 1.53 -9.01 7.79
CA ASN A 176 0.98 -9.93 6.80
C ASN A 176 0.94 -9.29 5.42
N ALA A 177 0.99 -10.12 4.38
CA ALA A 177 0.78 -9.70 3.02
C ALA A 177 -0.51 -10.32 2.47
N ILE A 178 -1.21 -9.56 1.63
CA ILE A 178 -2.25 -10.09 0.76
C ILE A 178 -1.76 -10.02 -0.69
N CYS A 179 -2.10 -11.01 -1.51
CA CYS A 179 -1.65 -11.14 -2.91
C CYS A 179 -2.87 -11.15 -3.85
N PRO A 180 -3.50 -10.00 -4.14
CA PRO A 180 -4.65 -9.95 -5.05
C PRO A 180 -4.23 -10.26 -6.49
N GLY A 181 -5.13 -10.90 -7.24
CA GLY A 181 -5.06 -10.97 -8.70
C GLY A 181 -5.66 -9.72 -9.36
N GLY A 182 -6.04 -9.83 -10.63
CA GLY A 182 -6.75 -8.76 -11.34
C GLY A 182 -8.04 -8.35 -10.62
N MET A 183 -8.14 -7.10 -10.21
CA MET A 183 -9.28 -6.53 -9.48
C MET A 183 -9.79 -5.28 -10.19
N PRO A 184 -11.12 -5.10 -10.38
CA PRO A 184 -11.70 -3.97 -11.11
C PRO A 184 -11.46 -2.66 -10.34
N THR A 185 -10.32 -2.04 -10.62
CA THR A 185 -9.84 -0.80 -10.02
C THR A 185 -9.33 0.11 -11.13
N ALA A 186 -9.07 1.39 -10.84
CA ALA A 186 -8.47 2.31 -11.80
C ALA A 186 -7.19 1.72 -12.44
N GLN A 187 -6.39 0.99 -11.65
CA GLN A 187 -5.18 0.32 -12.09
C GLN A 187 -5.43 -0.74 -13.19
N THR A 188 -6.58 -1.40 -13.20
CA THR A 188 -6.96 -2.37 -14.25
C THR A 188 -7.78 -1.75 -15.38
N THR A 189 -8.54 -0.68 -15.10
CA THR A 189 -9.36 -0.02 -16.14
C THR A 189 -8.56 0.93 -17.01
N GLU A 190 -7.41 1.41 -16.53
CA GLU A 190 -6.43 2.19 -17.29
C GLU A 190 -5.24 1.33 -17.77
N PHE A 191 -5.44 0.02 -17.86
CA PHE A 191 -4.44 -0.94 -18.32
C PHE A 191 -3.93 -0.56 -19.71
N GLN A 192 -2.63 -0.29 -19.81
CA GLN A 192 -1.93 -0.05 -21.07
C GLN A 192 -0.92 -1.17 -21.30
N ALA A 193 -1.24 -2.06 -22.23
CA ALA A 193 -0.27 -3.00 -22.76
C ALA A 193 0.82 -2.24 -23.55
N PRO A 194 2.08 -2.67 -23.53
CA PRO A 194 3.12 -2.07 -24.33
C PRO A 194 2.81 -2.24 -25.83
N GLU A 195 3.43 -1.42 -26.68
CA GLU A 195 3.36 -1.62 -28.13
C GLU A 195 3.82 -3.03 -28.51
N ASN A 196 3.09 -3.66 -29.44
CA ASN A 196 3.34 -5.04 -29.89
C ASN A 196 3.33 -6.07 -28.74
N ALA A 197 2.47 -5.88 -27.73
CA ALA A 197 2.25 -6.87 -26.68
C ALA A 197 1.74 -8.20 -27.24
N ASP A 198 2.31 -9.29 -26.75
CA ASP A 198 1.85 -10.65 -27.02
C ASP A 198 0.72 -10.99 -26.03
N TRP A 199 -0.51 -11.07 -26.54
CA TRP A 199 -1.69 -11.37 -25.73
C TRP A 199 -1.75 -12.83 -25.29
N ASP A 200 -1.14 -13.75 -26.03
CA ASP A 200 -1.09 -15.17 -25.61
C ASP A 200 -0.18 -15.31 -24.39
N LEU A 201 0.88 -14.50 -24.29
CA LEU A 201 1.72 -14.42 -23.10
C LEU A 201 1.02 -13.74 -21.92
N ILE A 202 0.30 -12.65 -22.15
CA ILE A 202 -0.43 -11.93 -21.09
C ILE A 202 -1.55 -12.78 -20.49
N MET A 203 -2.29 -13.52 -21.32
CA MET A 203 -3.44 -14.35 -20.88
C MET A 203 -3.03 -15.70 -20.26
N ARG A 204 -1.71 -15.97 -20.16
CA ARG A 204 -1.18 -17.24 -19.66
C ARG A 204 -1.11 -17.32 -18.13
N ILE A 205 -1.48 -16.24 -17.46
CA ILE A 205 -1.33 -15.97 -16.02
C ILE A 205 -2.70 -16.02 -15.38
#